data_AF-A0A974QNC6-F1
#
_entry.id   AF-A0A974QNC6-F1
#
_cell.length_a   1.000
_cell.length_b   1.000
_cell.length_c   1.000
_cell.angle_alpha   90.00
_cell.angle_beta   90.00
_cell.angle_gamma   90.00
#
_symmetry.space_group_name_H-M   'P 1'
#
loop_
_entity.id
_entity.type
_entity.pdbx_description
1 polymer ?
#
loop_
_entity_poly.entity_id
_entity_poly.type
_entity_poly.pdbx_seq_one_letter_code
_entity_poly.pdbx_strand_id
1 'polypeptide(L)' 'MKCKTTYYAKPKAVKIAAITCGKTLKQVAKDTTTHYNSLVMIAGGKVATSKLRAEAIANVVNAEFDSLFVAKK' A
#
# COMPACT_ATOMS: atom_id res chain seq x y z
N MET A 1 -0.95 -15.55 21.74
CA MET A 1 -0.54 -15.31 20.33
C MET A 1 -1.47 -14.25 19.75
N LYS A 2 -1.04 -12.99 19.56
CA LYS A 2 -1.90 -11.96 18.97
C LYS A 2 -2.08 -12.28 17.48
N CYS A 3 -3.30 -12.54 17.04
CA CYS A 3 -3.64 -12.69 15.61
C CYS A 3 -3.06 -11.49 14.85
N LYS A 4 -2.06 -11.72 14.00
CA LYS A 4 -1.47 -10.66 13.18
C LYS A 4 -2.50 -10.30 12.11
N THR A 5 -3.29 -9.26 12.35
CA THR A 5 -4.14 -8.67 11.31
C THR A 5 -3.25 -8.28 10.13
N THR A 6 -3.54 -8.83 8.96
CA THR A 6 -2.80 -8.53 7.73
C THR A 6 -3.62 -7.57 6.86
N TYR A 7 -2.96 -6.75 6.06
CA TYR A 7 -3.62 -5.73 5.26
C TYR A 7 -3.40 -5.98 3.78
N TYR A 8 -4.47 -5.93 3.01
CA TYR A 8 -4.45 -6.06 1.56
C TYR A 8 -4.87 -4.74 0.93
N ALA A 9 -4.17 -4.32 -0.12
CA ALA A 9 -4.65 -3.19 -0.90
C ALA A 9 -5.94 -3.57 -1.63
N LYS A 10 -6.90 -2.65 -1.68
CA LYS A 10 -8.05 -2.74 -2.58
C LYS A 10 -7.54 -2.77 -4.03
N PRO A 11 -8.20 -3.52 -4.93
CA PRO A 11 -7.77 -3.64 -6.31
C PRO A 11 -7.54 -2.27 -6.95
N LYS A 12 -6.33 -2.05 -7.48
CA LYS A 12 -5.91 -0.81 -8.17
C LYS A 12 -5.93 0.47 -7.32
N ALA A 13 -6.39 0.47 -6.07
CA ALA A 13 -6.57 1.69 -5.27
C ALA A 13 -5.25 2.45 -5.05
N VAL A 14 -4.20 1.75 -4.63
CA VAL A 14 -2.86 2.35 -4.44
C VAL A 14 -2.29 2.89 -5.75
N LYS A 15 -2.55 2.21 -6.87
CA LYS A 15 -2.09 2.67 -8.19
C LYS A 15 -2.82 3.95 -8.61
N ILE A 16 -4.13 3.99 -8.41
CA ILE A 16 -4.96 5.17 -8.71
C ILE A 16 -4.49 6.34 -7.84
N ALA A 17 -4.36 6.14 -6.53
CA ALA A 17 -3.92 7.19 -5.61
C ALA A 17 -2.51 7.72 -5.97
N ALA A 18 -1.57 6.85 -6.34
CA ALA A 18 -0.26 7.27 -6.82
C ALA A 18 -0.36 8.15 -8.08
N ILE A 19 -1.18 7.76 -9.06
CA ILE A 19 -1.41 8.56 -10.27
C ILE A 19 -2.06 9.91 -9.93
N THR A 20 -3.07 9.92 -9.05
CA THR A 20 -3.80 11.12 -8.64
C THR A 20 -2.89 12.14 -7.96
N CYS A 21 -1.93 11.70 -7.14
CA CYS A 21 -0.94 12.60 -6.52
C CYS A 21 0.29 12.87 -7.39
N GLY A 22 0.29 12.46 -8.68
CA GLY A 22 1.38 12.72 -9.61
C GLY A 22 2.65 11.91 -9.34
N LYS A 23 2.56 10.80 -8.60
CA LYS A 23 3.68 9.92 -8.27
C LYS A 23 3.66 8.63 -9.08
N THR A 24 4.85 8.14 -9.40
CA THR A 24 5.04 6.80 -9.94
C THR A 24 5.13 5.77 -8.80
N LEU A 25 4.75 4.52 -9.06
CA LEU A 25 4.96 3.43 -8.09
C LEU A 25 6.45 3.25 -7.74
N LYS A 26 7.38 3.59 -8.65
CA LYS A 26 8.82 3.58 -8.35
C LYS A 26 9.19 4.61 -7.28
N GLN A 27 8.64 5.83 -7.36
CA GLN A 27 8.84 6.86 -6.34
C GLN A 27 8.20 6.43 -5.01
N VAL A 28 6.97 5.92 -5.03
CA VAL A 28 6.31 5.43 -3.81
C VAL A 28 7.14 4.32 -3.14
N ALA A 29 7.72 3.42 -3.92
CA ALA A 29 8.59 2.35 -3.43
C ALA A 29 9.85 2.91 -2.76
N LYS A 30 10.48 3.92 -3.38
CA LYS A 30 11.63 4.63 -2.83
C LYS A 30 11.28 5.35 -1.52
N ASP A 31 10.18 6.10 -1.49
CA ASP A 31 9.74 6.90 -0.34
C ASP A 31 9.32 6.02 0.86
N THR A 32 8.90 4.78 0.60
CA THR A 32 8.50 3.81 1.63
C THR A 32 9.58 2.76 1.94
N THR A 33 10.80 2.95 1.41
CA THR A 33 11.94 2.02 1.57
C THR A 33 11.56 0.57 1.26
N THR A 34 10.69 0.38 0.27
CA THR A 34 10.14 -0.92 -0.12
C THR A 34 10.66 -1.27 -1.52
N HIS A 35 11.06 -2.52 -1.74
CA HIS A 35 11.42 -2.95 -3.09
C HIS A 35 10.26 -2.76 -4.06
N TYR A 36 10.55 -2.25 -5.27
CA TYR A 36 9.53 -1.95 -6.28
C TYR A 36 8.62 -3.14 -6.57
N ASN A 37 9.19 -4.33 -6.75
CA ASN A 37 8.40 -5.55 -7.00
C ASN A 37 7.45 -5.87 -5.85
N SER A 38 7.90 -5.71 -4.60
CA SER A 38 7.05 -5.89 -3.42
C SER A 38 5.91 -4.88 -3.39
N LEU A 39 6.19 -3.60 -3.68
CA LEU A 39 5.14 -2.59 -3.77
C LEU A 39 4.13 -2.92 -4.87
N VAL A 40 4.57 -3.37 -6.05
CA VAL A 40 3.66 -3.75 -7.15
C VAL A 40 2.74 -4.91 -6.73
N MET A 41 3.27 -5.90 -6.01
CA MET A 41 2.47 -7.01 -5.48
C MET A 41 1.47 -6.53 -4.42
N ILE A 42 1.90 -5.63 -3.51
CA ILE A 42 1.05 -5.05 -2.46
C ILE A 42 -0.06 -4.19 -3.08
N ALA A 43 0.30 -3.24 -3.95
CA ALA A 43 -0.61 -2.33 -4.64
C ALA A 43 -1.59 -3.07 -5.58
N GLY A 44 -1.20 -4.26 -6.04
CA GLY A 44 -2.07 -5.18 -6.78
C GLY A 44 -2.98 -6.03 -5.90
N GLY A 45 -2.87 -5.95 -4.57
CA GLY A 45 -3.63 -6.77 -3.63
C GLY A 45 -3.25 -8.26 -3.63
N LYS A 46 -2.11 -8.62 -4.24
CA LYS A 46 -1.67 -10.03 -4.37
C LYS A 46 -1.03 -10.56 -3.09
N VAL A 47 -0.38 -9.70 -2.32
CA VAL A 47 0.29 -10.06 -1.07
C VAL A 47 -0.19 -9.15 0.05
N ALA A 48 -0.23 -9.71 1.24
CA ALA A 48 -0.52 -8.94 2.45
C ALA A 48 0.68 -8.07 2.83
N THR A 49 0.41 -7.00 3.58
CA THR A 49 1.43 -6.14 4.16
C THR A 49 1.13 -5.86 5.64
N SER A 50 2.12 -5.35 6.36
CA SER A 50 1.96 -4.89 7.74
C SER A 50 1.22 -3.55 7.79
N LYS A 51 0.59 -3.26 8.93
CA LYS A 51 -0.09 -1.98 9.19
C LYS A 51 0.82 -0.79 8.91
N LEU A 52 2.02 -0.78 9.50
CA LEU A 52 3.01 0.29 9.35
C LEU A 52 3.37 0.56 7.89
N ARG A 53 3.55 -0.49 7.08
CA ARG A 53 3.87 -0.30 5.66
C ARG A 53 2.67 0.22 4.87
N ALA A 54 1.46 -0.26 5.17
CA ALA A 54 0.23 0.24 4.55
C ALA A 54 -0.01 1.72 4.88
N GLU A 55 0.20 2.14 6.13
CA GLU A 55 0.12 3.54 6.56
C GLU A 55 1.19 4.40 5.87
N ALA A 56 2.43 3.92 5.78
CA ALA A 56 3.48 4.61 5.05
C ALA A 56 3.12 4.83 3.57
N ILE A 57 2.57 3.81 2.90
CA ILE A 57 2.10 3.93 1.52
C ILE A 57 0.98 4.97 1.41
N ALA A 58 -0.01 4.92 2.30
CA ALA A 58 -1.14 5.85 2.32
C ALA A 58 -0.68 7.31 2.47
N ASN A 59 0.25 7.56 3.39
CA ASN A 59 0.84 8.89 3.59
C ASN A 59 1.59 9.38 2.36
N VAL A 60 2.40 8.51 1.74
CA VAL A 60 3.21 8.88 0.56
C VAL A 60 2.35 9.23 -0.66
N VAL A 61 1.19 8.59 -0.82
CA VAL A 61 0.23 8.88 -1.91
C VAL A 61 -0.86 9.87 -1.51
N ASN A 62 -0.77 10.45 -0.30
CA ASN A 62 -1.72 11.41 0.25
C ASN A 62 -3.19 10.95 0.14
N ALA A 63 -3.47 9.72 0.57
CA ALA A 63 -4.82 9.15 0.57
C ALA A 63 -5.14 8.47 1.91
N GLU A 64 -6.43 8.43 2.26
CA GLU A 64 -6.87 7.81 3.51
C GLU A 64 -6.59 6.31 3.52
N PHE A 65 -6.15 5.79 4.66
CA PHE A 65 -5.80 4.37 4.82
C PHE A 65 -6.94 3.43 4.38
N ASP A 66 -8.15 3.68 4.87
CA ASP A 66 -9.32 2.83 4.60
C ASP A 66 -9.81 2.94 3.15
N SER A 67 -9.42 4.00 2.42
CA SER A 67 -9.66 4.11 0.99
C SER A 67 -8.77 3.15 0.18
N LEU A 68 -7.59 2.80 0.72
CA LEU A 68 -6.58 2.00 0.02
C LEU A 68 -6.50 0.56 0.49
N PHE A 69 -6.67 0.30 1.79
CA PHE A 69 -6.40 -0.99 2.40
C PHE A 69 -7.62 -1.55 3.13
N VAL A 70 -7.66 -2.88 3.25
CA VAL A 70 -8.64 -3.61 4.05
C VAL A 70 -7.91 -4.61 4.93
N ALA A 71 -8.30 -4.64 6.20
CA ALA A 71 -7.83 -5.64 7.16
C ALA A 71 -8.45 -7.01 6.84
N LYS A 72 -7.61 -8.05 6.78
CA LYS A 72 -8.05 -9.45 6.74
C LYS A 72 -7.45 -10.20 7.94
N LYS A 73 -8.29 -11.04 8.55
CA LYS A 73 -7.90 -11.95 9.63
C LYS A 73 -7.33 -13.23 9.05
#